data_AF-A0A417C268-F1
#
_entry.id   AF-A0A417C268-F1
#
_cell.length_a   1.000
_cell.length_b   1.000
_cell.length_c   1.000
_cell.angle_alpha   90.00
_cell.angle_beta   90.00
_cell.angle_gamma   90.00
#
_symmetry.space_group_name_H-M   'P 1'
#
loop_
_entity.id
_entity.type
_entity.pdbx_description
1 polymer ?
#
loop_
_entity_poly.entity_id
_entity_poly.type
_entity_poly.pdbx_seq_one_letter_code
_entity_poly.pdbx_strand_id
1 'polypeptide(L)'
;MKKLPESEQEIMMIIWEYEEPVSRFQVEEKLNVEKNVAPSTILTLLTRLEKKGFIQKVRNGKSNLYVPLVEKENYIGTVGKNMLDKMFQGSLAKFASALYDGEKLSSKEVKQLQEFIDRQK
;
A
#
# COMPACT_ATOMS: atom_id res chain seq x y z
N MET A 1 3.64 8.40 -10.08
CA MET A 1 4.06 7.13 -9.46
C MET A 1 3.34 5.97 -10.13
N LYS A 2 4.01 4.84 -10.41
CA LYS A 2 3.36 3.66 -11.03
C LYS A 2 2.90 2.68 -9.93
N LYS A 3 1.81 1.95 -10.19
CA LYS A 3 1.33 0.86 -9.31
C LYS A 3 2.42 -0.20 -9.18
N LEU A 4 2.74 -0.59 -7.95
CA LEU A 4 3.64 -1.69 -7.66
C LEU A 4 2.97 -3.03 -8.03
N PRO A 5 3.72 -4.03 -8.53
CA PRO A 5 3.29 -5.42 -8.52
C PRO A 5 2.82 -5.83 -7.13
N GLU A 6 1.87 -6.76 -7.07
CA GLU A 6 1.21 -7.19 -5.83
C GLU A 6 2.21 -7.57 -4.73
N SER A 7 3.22 -8.37 -5.06
CA SER A 7 4.26 -8.79 -4.10
C SER A 7 5.11 -7.63 -3.59
N GLU A 8 5.40 -6.61 -4.41
CA GLU A 8 6.13 -5.42 -3.95
C GLU A 8 5.24 -4.49 -3.13
N GLN A 9 3.96 -4.38 -3.49
CA GLN A 9 2.98 -3.62 -2.73
C GLN A 9 2.78 -4.23 -1.33
N GLU A 10 2.73 -5.54 -1.22
CA GLU A 10 2.64 -6.26 0.05
C GLU A 10 3.82 -5.92 0.98
N ILE A 11 5.06 -5.93 0.47
CA ILE A 11 6.24 -5.48 1.24
C ILE A 11 6.07 -4.04 1.73
N MET A 12 5.59 -3.13 0.87
CA MET A 12 5.39 -1.72 1.27
C MET A 12 4.30 -1.57 2.33
N MET A 13 3.21 -2.32 2.24
CA MET A 13 2.14 -2.32 3.25
C MET A 13 2.71 -2.70 4.63
N ILE A 14 3.59 -3.70 4.67
CA ILE A 14 4.27 -4.13 5.89
C ILE A 14 5.25 -3.07 6.38
N ILE A 15 6.08 -2.50 5.50
CA ILE A 15 7.05 -1.44 5.88
C ILE A 15 6.33 -0.25 6.51
N TRP A 16 5.19 0.18 5.96
CA TRP A 16 4.40 1.29 6.51
C TRP A 16 3.69 0.99 7.84
N GLU A 17 3.65 -0.27 8.30
CA GLU A 17 3.11 -0.62 9.62
C GLU A 17 4.14 -0.50 10.75
N TYR A 18 5.43 -0.47 10.42
CA TYR A 18 6.51 -0.42 11.41
C TYR A 18 7.06 1.00 11.60
N GLU A 19 7.57 1.27 12.79
CA GLU A 19 8.42 2.44 13.01
C GLU A 19 9.73 2.29 12.22
N GLU A 20 10.15 3.41 11.62
CA GLU A 20 11.35 3.46 10.80
C GLU A 20 12.62 3.60 11.67
N PRO A 21 13.75 3.01 11.25
CA PRO A 21 13.96 2.21 10.04
C PRO A 21 13.60 0.71 10.21
N VAL A 22 13.10 0.09 9.16
CA VAL A 22 12.57 -1.30 9.19
C VAL A 22 13.64 -2.31 8.78
N SER A 23 13.79 -3.40 9.53
CA SER A 23 14.70 -4.50 9.18
C SER A 23 14.04 -5.54 8.26
N ARG A 24 14.84 -6.27 7.48
CA ARG A 24 14.37 -7.45 6.73
C ARG A 24 13.64 -8.45 7.63
N PHE A 25 14.11 -8.64 8.85
CA PHE A 25 13.54 -9.63 9.78
C PHE A 25 12.11 -9.28 10.20
N GLN A 26 11.80 -7.99 10.40
CA GLN A 26 10.43 -7.54 10.68
C GLN A 26 9.49 -7.82 9.49
N VAL A 27 9.98 -7.57 8.26
CA VAL A 27 9.23 -7.89 7.04
C VAL A 27 8.99 -9.40 6.92
N GLU A 28 10.00 -10.21 7.23
CA GLU A 28 9.92 -11.67 7.23
C GLU A 28 8.96 -12.22 8.26
N GLU A 29 9.01 -11.70 9.49
CA GLU A 29 8.12 -12.11 10.58
C GLU A 29 6.66 -11.96 10.15
N LYS A 30 6.30 -10.81 9.56
CA LYS A 30 4.93 -10.55 9.09
C LYS A 30 4.54 -11.43 7.89
N LEU A 31 5.42 -11.61 6.91
CA LEU A 31 5.13 -12.42 5.71
C LEU A 31 5.04 -13.93 5.99
N ASN A 32 5.86 -14.44 6.92
CA ASN A 32 5.89 -15.88 7.20
C ASN A 32 4.68 -16.35 8.00
N VAL A 33 4.02 -15.46 8.75
CA VAL A 33 2.71 -15.75 9.34
C VAL A 33 1.68 -16.10 8.27
N GLU A 34 1.79 -15.51 7.07
CA GLU A 34 0.77 -15.65 6.03
C GLU A 34 1.16 -16.60 4.89
N LYS A 35 2.42 -16.60 4.43
CA LYS A 35 2.80 -17.18 3.12
C LYS A 35 4.12 -17.96 3.06
N ASN A 36 4.89 -18.06 4.15
CA ASN A 36 6.20 -18.75 4.19
C ASN A 36 7.13 -18.37 3.01
N VAL A 37 7.36 -17.08 2.80
CA VAL A 37 8.17 -16.57 1.69
C VAL A 37 9.65 -16.71 2.00
N ALA A 38 10.42 -17.27 1.06
CA ALA A 38 11.87 -17.43 1.25
C ALA A 38 12.59 -16.07 1.45
N PRO A 39 13.55 -15.99 2.39
CA PRO A 39 14.37 -14.80 2.62
C PRO A 39 14.99 -14.11 1.40
N SER A 40 15.48 -14.91 0.46
CA SER A 40 16.10 -14.43 -0.78
C SER A 40 15.09 -13.70 -1.67
N THR A 41 13.82 -14.12 -1.66
CA THR A 41 12.73 -13.46 -2.38
C THR A 41 12.44 -12.11 -1.77
N ILE A 42 12.38 -12.01 -0.43
CA ILE A 42 12.15 -10.74 0.27
C ILE A 42 13.28 -9.75 -0.01
N LEU A 43 14.53 -10.19 0.04
CA LEU A 43 15.70 -9.37 -0.35
C LEU A 43 15.61 -8.89 -1.80
N THR A 44 15.14 -9.75 -2.70
CA THR A 44 14.96 -9.40 -4.11
C THR A 44 13.88 -8.33 -4.28
N LEU A 45 12.75 -8.43 -3.57
CA LEU A 45 11.67 -7.44 -3.60
C LEU A 45 12.11 -6.10 -2.99
N LEU A 46 12.81 -6.12 -1.85
CA LEU A 46 13.40 -4.92 -1.24
C LEU A 46 14.38 -4.22 -2.18
N THR A 47 15.24 -4.98 -2.87
CA THR A 47 16.16 -4.43 -3.87
C THR A 47 15.42 -3.80 -5.06
N ARG A 48 14.30 -4.37 -5.49
CA ARG A 48 13.47 -3.79 -6.57
C ARG A 48 12.78 -2.51 -6.11
N LEU A 49 12.26 -2.47 -4.88
CA LEU A 49 11.65 -1.28 -4.28
C LEU A 49 12.67 -0.15 -4.13
N GLU A 50 13.89 -0.47 -3.70
CA GLU A 50 15.01 0.48 -3.62
C GLU A 50 15.33 1.06 -5.01
N LYS A 51 15.47 0.21 -6.03
CA LYS A 51 15.70 0.66 -7.42
C LYS A 51 14.57 1.52 -7.98
N LYS A 52 13.33 1.31 -7.52
CA LYS A 52 12.16 2.10 -7.89
C LYS A 52 12.02 3.40 -7.08
N GLY A 53 12.88 3.62 -6.09
CA GLY A 53 12.87 4.81 -5.24
C GLY A 53 11.74 4.82 -4.20
N PHE A 54 11.17 3.67 -3.86
CA PHE A 54 10.14 3.57 -2.83
C PHE A 54 10.71 3.46 -1.43
N ILE A 55 11.92 2.92 -1.31
CA ILE A 55 12.64 2.76 -0.05
C ILE A 55 14.11 3.12 -0.24
N GLN A 56 14.76 3.52 0.85
CA GLN A 56 16.20 3.68 0.94
C GLN A 56 16.78 2.60 1.84
N LYS A 57 17.85 1.95 1.39
CA LYS A 57 18.63 1.04 2.24
C LYS A 57 19.66 1.82 3.05
N VAL A 58 19.62 1.65 4.37
CA VAL A 58 20.56 2.24 5.32
C VAL A 58 21.36 1.12 5.99
N ARG A 59 22.68 1.25 6.03
CA ARG A 59 23.54 0.29 6.75
C ARG A 59 23.51 0.59 8.24
N ASN A 60 23.21 -0.42 9.05
CA ASN A 60 23.39 -0.40 10.50
C ASN A 60 24.31 -1.54 10.92
N GLY A 61 25.61 -1.25 11.05
CA GLY A 61 26.65 -2.26 11.30
C GLY A 61 26.72 -3.31 10.19
N LYS A 62 26.42 -4.57 10.53
CA LYS A 62 26.37 -5.71 9.59
C LYS A 62 24.99 -5.93 8.96
N SER A 63 23.98 -5.15 9.38
CA SER A 63 22.59 -5.31 8.95
C SER A 63 22.18 -4.19 8.00
N ASN A 64 21.24 -4.51 7.10
CA ASN A 64 20.56 -3.53 6.26
C ASN A 64 19.20 -3.21 6.86
N LEU A 65 18.90 -1.91 6.98
CA LEU A 65 17.60 -1.39 7.34
C LEU A 65 17.02 -0.60 6.16
N TYR A 66 15.71 -0.39 6.17
CA TYR A 66 14.97 0.19 5.07
C TYR A 66 14.07 1.31 5.59
N VAL A 67 14.12 2.44 4.90
CA VAL A 67 13.32 3.64 5.20
C VAL A 67 12.40 3.88 3.99
N PRO A 68 11.08 3.95 4.14
CA PRO A 68 10.20 4.33 3.04
C PRO A 68 10.48 5.79 2.63
N LEU A 69 10.58 6.00 1.31
CA LEU A 69 10.72 7.33 0.71
C LEU A 69 9.38 7.89 0.21
N VAL A 70 8.33 7.09 0.33
CA VAL A 70 6.98 7.39 -0.15
C VAL A 70 6.02 7.14 1.01
N GLU A 71 5.19 8.13 1.33
CA GLU A 71 4.12 7.99 2.31
C GLU A 71 2.99 7.10 1.77
N LYS A 72 2.39 6.31 2.66
CA LYS A 72 1.31 5.37 2.34
C LYS A 72 0.12 6.08 1.71
N GLU A 73 -0.28 7.21 2.27
CA GLU A 73 -1.42 8.01 1.86
C GLU A 73 -1.22 8.56 0.44
N ASN A 74 0.00 9.05 0.15
CA ASN A 74 0.36 9.56 -1.18
C ASN A 74 0.36 8.44 -2.23
N TYR A 75 0.85 7.25 -1.88
CA TYR A 75 0.79 6.09 -2.77
C TYR A 75 -0.65 5.66 -3.05
N ILE A 76 -1.47 5.47 -2.00
CA ILE A 76 -2.87 5.07 -2.10
C ILE A 76 -3.66 6.08 -2.92
N GLY A 77 -3.51 7.38 -2.64
CA GLY A 77 -4.20 8.45 -3.37
C GLY A 77 -3.81 8.48 -4.84
N THR A 78 -2.51 8.35 -5.15
CA THR A 78 -2.03 8.35 -6.54
C THR A 78 -2.49 7.12 -7.31
N VAL A 79 -2.35 5.93 -6.74
CA VAL A 79 -2.74 4.67 -7.40
C VAL A 79 -4.26 4.57 -7.53
N GLY A 80 -5.00 4.95 -6.48
CA GLY A 80 -6.46 4.98 -6.47
C GLY A 80 -7.02 5.93 -7.53
N LYS A 81 -6.50 7.16 -7.61
CA LYS A 81 -6.91 8.11 -8.66
C LYS A 81 -6.65 7.58 -10.07
N ASN A 82 -5.45 7.03 -10.31
CA ASN A 82 -5.13 6.44 -11.61
C ASN A 82 -6.03 5.25 -11.97
N MET A 83 -6.43 4.44 -10.99
CA MET A 83 -7.38 3.34 -11.20
C MET A 83 -8.78 3.86 -11.52
N LEU A 84 -9.25 4.85 -10.77
CA LEU A 84 -10.53 5.52 -10.98
C LEU A 84 -10.61 6.13 -12.40
N ASP A 85 -9.58 6.85 -12.82
CA ASP A 85 -9.52 7.50 -14.12
C ASP A 85 -9.52 6.46 -15.26
N LYS A 86 -8.73 5.39 -15.13
CA LYS A 86 -8.57 4.38 -16.20
C LYS A 86 -9.74 3.42 -16.34
N MET A 87 -10.32 2.97 -15.23
CA MET A 87 -11.36 1.93 -15.23
C MET A 87 -12.77 2.50 -15.17
N PHE A 88 -12.95 3.65 -14.54
CA PHE A 88 -14.27 4.23 -14.25
C PHE A 88 -14.46 5.63 -14.84
N GLN A 89 -13.53 6.07 -15.70
CA GLN A 89 -13.57 7.38 -16.38
C GLN A 89 -13.70 8.54 -15.37
N GLY A 90 -13.05 8.41 -14.21
CA GLY A 90 -13.10 9.42 -13.14
C GLY A 90 -14.39 9.39 -12.30
N SER A 91 -15.33 8.49 -12.57
CA SER A 91 -16.62 8.45 -11.86
C SER A 91 -16.52 7.68 -10.54
N LEU A 92 -16.43 8.42 -9.42
CA LEU A 92 -16.45 7.84 -8.08
C LEU A 92 -17.74 7.05 -7.80
N ALA A 93 -18.88 7.52 -8.31
CA ALA A 93 -20.16 6.83 -8.16
C ALA A 93 -20.14 5.44 -8.82
N LYS A 94 -19.64 5.33 -10.07
CA LYS A 94 -19.52 4.03 -10.75
C LYS A 94 -18.55 3.10 -10.04
N PHE A 95 -17.44 3.64 -9.52
CA PHE A 95 -16.48 2.87 -8.74
C PHE A 95 -17.12 2.31 -7.47
N ALA A 96 -17.81 3.16 -6.70
CA ALA A 96 -18.52 2.74 -5.50
C ALA A 96 -19.57 1.67 -5.82
N SER A 97 -20.41 1.88 -6.84
CA SER A 97 -21.42 0.89 -7.26
C SER A 97 -20.83 -0.45 -7.67
N ALA A 98 -19.66 -0.47 -8.31
CA ALA A 98 -18.99 -1.70 -8.74
C ALA A 98 -18.36 -2.48 -7.57
N LEU A 99 -17.94 -1.80 -6.50
CA LEU A 99 -17.43 -2.44 -5.29
C LEU A 99 -18.53 -3.01 -4.41
N TYR A 100 -19.75 -2.44 -4.51
CA TYR A 100 -20.82 -2.68 -3.57
C TYR A 100 -21.89 -3.66 -4.06
N ASP A 101 -21.52 -4.62 -4.92
CA ASP A 101 -22.32 -5.62 -5.67
C ASP A 101 -23.50 -6.28 -4.90
N GLY A 102 -24.49 -5.50 -4.48
CA GLY A 102 -25.63 -5.93 -3.68
C GLY A 102 -25.40 -6.04 -2.15
N GLU A 103 -24.19 -5.82 -1.62
CA GLU A 103 -23.98 -5.78 -0.16
C GLU A 103 -24.58 -4.51 0.47
N LYS A 104 -24.98 -4.56 1.75
CA LYS A 104 -25.52 -3.38 2.43
C LYS A 104 -24.40 -2.63 3.13
N LEU A 105 -24.18 -1.37 2.74
CA LEU A 105 -23.36 -0.43 3.52
C LEU A 105 -23.90 -0.38 4.93
N SER A 106 -23.01 -0.50 5.92
CA SER A 106 -23.42 -0.24 7.29
C SER A 106 -23.87 1.22 7.43
N SER A 107 -24.83 1.50 8.30
CA SER A 107 -25.30 2.87 8.53
C SER A 107 -24.16 3.82 8.94
N LYS A 108 -23.08 3.27 9.55
CA LYS A 108 -21.87 4.02 9.91
C LYS A 108 -21.08 4.44 8.66
N GLU A 109 -20.85 3.53 7.72
CA GLU A 109 -20.13 3.84 6.47
C GLU A 109 -20.92 4.82 5.59
N VAL A 110 -22.24 4.64 5.49
CA VAL A 110 -23.11 5.60 4.78
C VAL A 110 -22.95 7.00 5.36
N LYS A 111 -23.02 7.12 6.70
CA LYS A 111 -22.88 8.40 7.38
C LYS A 111 -21.50 9.04 7.14
N GLN A 112 -20.42 8.26 7.24
CA GLN A 112 -19.06 8.75 6.99
C GLN A 112 -18.89 9.24 5.54
N LEU A 113 -19.43 8.52 4.56
CA LEU A 113 -19.40 8.92 3.15
C LEU A 113 -20.24 10.18 2.90
N GLN A 114 -21.42 10.29 3.51
CA GLN A 114 -22.28 11.46 3.39
C GLN A 114 -21.59 12.71 3.96
N GLU A 115 -21.01 12.60 5.16
CA GLU A 115 -20.23 13.69 5.78
C GLU A 115 -19.03 14.11 4.91
N PHE A 116 -18.36 13.15 4.27
CA PHE A 116 -17.26 13.46 3.35
C PHE A 116 -17.76 14.23 2.12
N ILE A 117 -18.85 13.79 1.49
CA ILE A 117 -19.44 14.46 0.31
C ILE A 117 -19.90 15.88 0.64
N ASP A 118 -20.56 16.06 1.79
CA ASP A 118 -21.09 17.38 2.17
C ASP A 118 -19.97 18.38 2.53
N ARG A 119 -18.78 17.92 2.93
CA ARG A 119 -17.60 18.78 3.11
C ARG A 119 -16.93 19.21 1.80
N GLN A 120 -17.26 18.58 0.68
CA GLN A 120 -16.71 18.90 -0.65
C GLN A 120 -17.65 19.79 -1.49
N LYS A 121 -18.82 20.14 -0.95
CA LYS A 121 -19.74 21.14 -1.51
C LYS A 121 -19.43 22.51 -0.92
#